data_AF-A0A355H9M8-F1
#
_entry.id   AF-A0A355H9M8-F1
#
_cell.length_a   1.000
_cell.length_b   1.000
_cell.length_c   1.000
_cell.angle_alpha   90.00
_cell.angle_beta   90.00
_cell.angle_gamma   90.00
#
_symmetry.space_group_name_H-M   'P 1'
#
loop_
_entity.id
_entity.type
_entity.pdbx_description
1 polymer ?
#
loop_
_entity_poly.entity_id
_entity_poly.type
_entity_poly.pdbx_seq_one_letter_code
_entity_poly.pdbx_strand_id
1 'polypeptide(L)' 'NKGKFKLSSIDDFTAEKVEIELKATRGMDPEKLLKLLYAFTQCEVSISVNMLLIQSNQPVQL' A
#
# COMPACT_ATOMS: atom_id res chain seq x y z
N ASN A 1 -14.35 -12.04 4.17
CA ASN A 1 -14.04 -11.12 3.05
C ASN A 1 -14.61 -9.71 3.26
N LYS A 2 -14.33 -9.07 4.40
CA LYS A 2 -14.77 -7.69 4.71
C LYS A 2 -13.58 -6.76 4.41
N GLY A 3 -13.65 -5.97 3.34
CA GLY A 3 -12.60 -4.98 3.02
C GLY A 3 -12.30 -4.75 1.53
N LYS A 4 -12.91 -5.48 0.59
CA LYS A 4 -12.68 -5.20 -0.83
C LYS A 4 -13.55 -4.03 -1.29
N PHE A 5 -12.93 -2.97 -1.80
CA PHE A 5 -13.62 -1.89 -2.52
C PHE A 5 -13.72 -2.24 -4.02
N LYS A 6 -14.72 -1.68 -4.71
CA LYS A 6 -14.97 -1.98 -6.12
C LYS A 6 -14.33 -0.92 -7.01
N LEU A 7 -13.61 -1.38 -8.02
CA LEU A 7 -13.10 -0.59 -9.14
C LEU A 7 -13.82 -1.03 -10.41
N SER A 8 -13.84 -0.17 -11.43
CA SER A 8 -14.33 -0.53 -12.77
C SER A 8 -13.24 -1.22 -13.60
N SER A 9 -11.99 -0.73 -13.53
CA SER A 9 -10.80 -1.41 -14.06
C SER A 9 -9.55 -1.10 -13.24
N ILE A 10 -8.52 -1.91 -13.47
CA ILE A 10 -7.14 -1.73 -13.02
C ILE A 10 -6.28 -1.97 -14.25
N ASP A 11 -5.55 -0.95 -14.70
CA ASP A 11 -4.75 -0.99 -15.92
C ASP A 11 -3.27 -0.80 -15.56
N ASP A 12 -2.38 -1.67 -16.08
CA ASP A 12 -0.93 -1.66 -15.81
C ASP A 12 -0.19 -1.03 -17.00
N PHE A 13 0.50 0.09 -16.74
CA PHE A 13 1.28 0.84 -17.72
C PHE A 13 2.77 0.91 -17.34
N THR A 14 3.28 -0.09 -16.63
CA THR A 14 4.65 -0.10 -16.05
C THR A 14 5.81 -0.23 -17.06
N ALA A 15 5.55 -0.17 -18.37
CA ALA A 15 6.53 -0.44 -19.43
C ALA A 15 7.66 0.59 -19.51
N GLU A 16 7.36 1.89 -19.42
CA GLU A 16 8.36 2.97 -19.45
C GLU A 16 8.56 3.59 -18.07
N LYS A 17 7.45 3.81 -17.34
CA LYS A 17 7.43 4.39 -15.99
C LYS A 17 6.51 3.55 -15.12
N VAL A 18 6.81 3.49 -13.82
CA VAL A 18 5.94 2.82 -12.85
C VAL A 18 4.61 3.58 -12.79
N GLU A 19 3.57 3.00 -13.40
CA GLU A 19 2.24 3.59 -13.47
C GLU A 19 1.17 2.48 -13.43
N ILE A 20 0.23 2.63 -12.51
CA ILE A 20 -0.96 1.78 -12.39
C ILE A 20 -2.16 2.72 -12.37
N GLU A 21 -3.03 2.61 -13.36
CA GLU A 21 -4.25 3.41 -13.45
C GLU A 21 -5.42 2.66 -12.79
N LEU A 22 -6.12 3.34 -11.89
CA LEU A 22 -7.31 2.82 -11.20
C LEU A 22 -8.54 3.58 -11.65
N LYS A 23 -9.50 2.90 -12.29
CA LYS A 23 -10.77 3.53 -12.67
C LYS A 23 -11.81 3.30 -11.58
N ALA A 24 -12.30 4.39 -10.98
CA ALA A 24 -13.37 4.33 -9.99
C ALA A 24 -14.68 3.84 -10.62
N THR A 25 -15.57 3.24 -9.82
CA THR A 25 -16.95 3.01 -10.26
C THR A 25 -17.71 4.33 -10.33
N ARG A 26 -18.65 4.49 -11.28
CA ARG A 26 -19.45 5.73 -11.44
C ARG A 26 -20.09 6.16 -10.11
N GLY A 27 -19.90 7.43 -9.75
CA GLY A 27 -20.45 8.02 -8.52
C GLY A 27 -19.66 7.72 -7.25
N MET A 28 -18.52 7.03 -7.34
CA MET A 28 -17.60 6.90 -6.21
C MET A 28 -16.75 8.18 -6.08
N ASP A 29 -16.72 8.72 -4.88
CA ASP A 29 -15.86 9.84 -4.53
C ASP A 29 -14.37 9.43 -4.56
N PRO A 30 -13.51 10.14 -5.31
CA PRO A 30 -12.08 9.81 -5.42
C PRO A 30 -11.34 9.84 -4.08
N GLU A 31 -11.65 10.79 -3.19
CA GLU A 31 -11.01 10.91 -1.88
C GLU A 31 -11.33 9.71 -0.99
N LYS A 32 -12.61 9.29 -0.98
CA LYS A 32 -13.01 8.06 -0.30
C LYS A 32 -12.33 6.84 -0.90
N LEU A 33 -12.20 6.75 -2.23
CA LEU A 33 -11.50 5.66 -2.89
C LEU A 33 -10.03 5.60 -2.48
N LEU A 34 -9.34 6.73 -2.41
CA LEU A 34 -7.94 6.80 -2.01
C LEU A 34 -7.73 6.28 -0.57
N LYS A 35 -8.62 6.65 0.36
CA LYS A 35 -8.59 6.13 1.74
C LYS A 35 -8.79 4.62 1.79
N LEU A 36 -9.70 4.09 0.97
CA LEU A 36 -9.93 2.64 0.87
C LEU A 36 -8.73 1.93 0.23
N LEU A 37 -8.07 2.54 -0.75
CA LEU A 37 -6.85 2.02 -1.36
C LEU A 37 -5.77 1.83 -0.30
N TYR A 38 -5.47 2.85 0.50
CA TYR A 38 -4.48 2.74 1.59
C TYR A 38 -4.92 1.76 2.69
N ALA A 39 -6.19 1.75 3.07
CA ALA A 39 -6.67 0.87 4.14
C ALA A 39 -6.68 -0.62 3.77
N PHE A 40 -6.79 -0.96 2.48
CA PHE A 40 -7.01 -2.35 2.03
C PHE A 40 -5.96 -2.88 1.04
N THR A 41 -4.90 -2.13 0.77
CA THR A 41 -3.77 -2.55 -0.06
C THR A 41 -2.44 -2.19 0.59
N GLN A 42 -1.33 -2.63 0.00
CA GLN A 42 0.01 -2.25 0.44
C GLN A 42 0.50 -0.91 -0.13
N CYS A 43 -0.39 -0.11 -0.74
CA CYS A 43 -0.05 1.26 -1.14
C CYS A 43 0.33 2.14 0.06
N GLU A 44 -0.06 1.75 1.27
CA GLU A 44 0.47 2.27 2.53
C GLU A 44 0.80 1.10 3.47
N VAL A 45 2.02 1.07 4.01
CA VAL A 45 2.45 0.06 4.97
C VAL A 45 3.23 0.72 6.10
N SER A 46 2.94 0.31 7.34
CA SER A 46 3.77 0.69 8.47
C SER A 46 5.00 -0.21 8.53
N ILE A 47 6.18 0.41 8.61
CA ILE A 47 7.43 -0.30 8.81
C ILE A 47 7.79 -0.21 10.29
N SER A 48 7.65 -1.32 11.00
CA SER A 48 8.16 -1.44 12.36
C SER A 48 9.67 -1.67 12.30
N VAL A 49 10.44 -0.70 12.76
CA VAL A 49 11.89 -0.81 12.81
C VAL A 49 12.29 -1.58 14.06
N ASN A 50 13.05 -2.66 13.89
CA ASN A 50 13.68 -3.37 15.00
C ASN A 50 15.20 -3.21 14.90
N MET A 51 15.77 -2.37 15.75
CA MET A 51 17.20 -2.07 15.76
C MET A 51 17.99 -3.14 16.54
N LEU A 52 17.95 -4.38 16.04
CA LEU A 52 18.75 -5.49 16.58
C LEU A 52 20.11 -5.53 15.89
N LEU A 53 21.19 -5.36 16.66
CA LEU A 53 22.57 -5.42 16.17
C LEU A 53 23.46 -6.23 17.09
N ILE A 54 24.69 -6.51 16.65
CA ILE A 54 25.74 -7.09 17.51
C ILE A 54 26.56 -5.96 18.09
N GLN A 55 26.63 -5.89 19.42
CA GLN A 55 27.51 -4.99 20.16
C GLN A 55 28.26 -5.79 21.21
N SER A 56 29.59 -5.64 21.27
CA SER A 56 30.45 -6.39 22.21
C SER A 56 30.24 -7.91 22.14
N ASN A 57 30.10 -8.44 20.92
CA ASN A 57 29.87 -9.87 20.63
C ASN A 57 28.57 -10.44 21.24
N GLN A 58 27.57 -9.59 21.50
CA GLN A 58 26.25 -9.97 22.00
C GLN A 58 25.14 -9.27 21.20
N PRO A 59 23.95 -9.87 21.03
CA PRO A 59 22.80 -9.21 20.42
C PRO A 59 22.28 -8.09 21.34
N VAL A 60 22.08 -6.89 20.80
CA VAL A 60 21.55 -5.71 21.49
C VAL A 60 20.42 -5.11 20.66
N GLN A 61 19.29 -4.85 21.30
CA GLN A 61 18.20 -4.06 20.73
C GLN A 61 18.33 -2.62 21.26
N LEU A 62 18.42 -1.64 20.35
CA LEU A 62 18.41 -0.20 20.68
C LEU A 62 16.99 0.34 20.90
#